data_AF-G4ZZV8-F1
#
_entry.id   AF-G4ZZV8-F1
#
_cell.length_a   1.000
_cell.length_b   1.000
_cell.length_c   1.000
_cell.angle_alpha   90.00
_cell.angle_beta   90.00
_cell.angle_gamma   90.00
#
_symmetry.space_group_name_H-M   'P 1'
#
loop_
_entity.id
_entity.type
_entity.pdbx_description
1 polymer ?
#
loop_
_entity_poly.entity_id
_entity_poly.type
_entity_poly.pdbx_seq_one_letter_code
_entity_poly.pdbx_strand_id
1 'polypeptide(L)'
;MVYSPSTYLISAVVAAVALQMQQTAATSLYYTPFTVSDTTNEITDKFPAYGADVADQDCIIKVEVDPTLPNITTISPVPVTYPDLLANLTTAPADPVYSKVGSAILKEDAPATDAEQDSYISANIPDTNGKVGKPGLSDPKDCATGWDDAQTARKLETKRRLEANGNQDIAKLEAYFGTKMEMTLKDLPTVGVHTPSPWAGPYWPTYQDSINVQWSQGQPSAAEKYAKAFGKDVKTFMDAVSKKNGIDSQSGRKKCSSDDDCSTLTDGSSCSIRTGKTSGYCIPTWFGICHAWSPAAILETEPKCPVKHNGVTFQPMDLKALVSLVYDGARVQTVFTGARFNGGTDTTDEYGRHSNNAYRDLNPAYFHIASANILGKLNSTFVADVTAGAEVWNQPVRGFKVYEQTEMTLEEGAQTFYGLEAYPWNAAAKSLVYVKSRLSWIYETYTDGGLVSSGQIDKFTTGQYYYYLLELDDAGEIIGGEWVYGSDDDHPDFLWLPKAKPAANTVTSVGLSYADVSMLLKKSAACTA
;
A
#
# COMPACT_ATOMS: atom_id res chain seq x y z
N MET A 1 25.88 -35.87 -45.25
CA MET A 1 24.93 -36.05 -44.13
C MET A 1 24.87 -34.74 -43.36
N VAL A 2 23.98 -33.87 -43.81
CA VAL A 2 22.87 -33.27 -43.04
C VAL A 2 23.34 -32.42 -41.85
N TYR A 3 23.66 -31.16 -42.16
CA TYR A 3 23.56 -30.04 -41.25
C TYR A 3 22.08 -29.61 -41.24
N SER A 4 21.41 -29.65 -40.07
CA SER A 4 20.08 -29.06 -39.91
C SER A 4 20.23 -27.59 -39.49
N PRO A 5 19.67 -26.63 -40.23
CA PRO A 5 19.48 -25.28 -39.71
C PRO A 5 18.18 -25.25 -38.90
N SER A 6 18.30 -24.96 -37.60
CA SER A 6 17.17 -24.59 -36.75
C SER A 6 16.69 -23.20 -37.17
N THR A 7 15.56 -23.15 -37.85
CA THR A 7 14.81 -21.94 -38.17
C THR A 7 14.26 -21.33 -36.88
N TYR A 8 14.86 -20.23 -36.42
CA TYR A 8 14.19 -19.30 -35.53
C TYR A 8 13.10 -18.59 -36.32
N LEU A 9 11.86 -19.05 -36.19
CA LEU A 9 10.68 -18.25 -36.47
C LEU A 9 10.64 -17.15 -35.41
N ILE A 10 11.30 -16.04 -35.71
CA ILE A 10 11.02 -14.76 -35.06
C ILE A 10 9.62 -14.39 -35.51
N SER A 11 8.64 -14.61 -34.62
CA SER A 11 7.29 -14.10 -34.78
C SER A 11 7.37 -12.59 -34.95
N ALA A 12 7.21 -12.13 -36.19
CA ALA A 12 7.13 -10.73 -36.59
C ALA A 12 5.76 -10.13 -36.20
N VAL A 13 5.46 -10.17 -34.91
CA VAL A 13 4.36 -9.44 -34.28
C VAL A 13 4.96 -8.87 -32.99
N VAL A 14 4.85 -7.55 -32.80
CA VAL A 14 5.55 -6.74 -31.78
C VAL A 14 6.95 -6.25 -32.20
N ALA A 15 7.00 -5.52 -33.30
CA ALA A 15 8.09 -4.57 -33.58
C ALA A 15 7.52 -3.37 -34.36
N ALA A 16 6.56 -2.67 -33.73
CA ALA A 16 6.30 -1.27 -34.01
C ALA A 16 6.87 -0.48 -32.82
N VAL A 17 8.20 -0.46 -32.74
CA VAL A 17 8.98 0.38 -31.83
C VAL A 17 9.75 1.36 -32.71
N ALA A 18 9.80 2.62 -32.26
CA ALA A 18 10.48 3.77 -32.87
C ALA A 18 9.66 4.59 -33.89
N LEU A 19 8.59 5.23 -33.42
CA LEU A 19 8.20 6.62 -33.72
C LEU A 19 6.88 6.97 -33.02
N GLN A 20 6.94 7.07 -31.68
CA GLN A 20 5.90 7.73 -30.87
C GLN A 20 6.59 8.26 -29.61
N MET A 21 7.47 9.24 -29.81
CA MET A 21 7.94 10.09 -28.72
C MET A 21 6.79 11.05 -28.36
N GLN A 22 6.47 11.13 -27.06
CA GLN A 22 5.53 12.08 -26.44
C GLN A 22 4.05 11.93 -26.82
N GLN A 23 3.48 10.72 -26.69
CA GLN A 23 2.06 10.62 -26.36
C GLN A 23 1.94 10.61 -24.85
N THR A 24 1.47 11.73 -24.31
CA THR A 24 1.05 11.88 -22.92
C THR A 24 0.15 10.70 -22.58
N ALA A 25 0.58 9.85 -21.64
CA ALA A 25 -0.33 8.88 -21.04
C ALA A 25 -1.34 9.65 -20.16
N ALA A 26 -2.47 9.08 -19.79
CA ALA A 26 -3.53 9.85 -19.15
C ALA A 26 -3.29 10.12 -17.66
N THR A 27 -3.86 11.23 -17.17
CA THR A 27 -3.99 11.59 -15.72
C THR A 27 -5.43 11.59 -15.27
N SER A 28 -6.33 11.48 -16.25
CA SER A 28 -7.72 11.14 -16.02
C SER A 28 -7.80 9.85 -15.21
N LEU A 29 -8.61 9.92 -14.16
CA LEU A 29 -8.92 8.84 -13.25
C LEU A 29 -9.48 7.60 -13.98
N TYR A 30 -9.95 7.77 -15.21
CA TYR A 30 -10.56 6.74 -16.04
C TYR A 30 -9.58 6.00 -16.96
N TYR A 31 -8.32 6.41 -17.02
CA TYR A 31 -7.30 5.86 -17.93
C TYR A 31 -6.00 5.52 -17.18
N THR A 32 -6.07 5.40 -15.86
CA THR A 32 -4.93 5.05 -15.00
C THR A 32 -4.50 3.60 -15.30
N PRO A 33 -3.19 3.30 -15.30
CA PRO A 33 -2.70 1.93 -15.42
C PRO A 33 -3.32 1.03 -14.35
N PHE A 34 -3.60 -0.22 -14.70
CA PHE A 34 -4.15 -1.16 -13.74
C PHE A 34 -3.53 -2.53 -13.91
N THR A 35 -3.33 -3.20 -12.78
CA THR A 35 -2.78 -4.56 -12.75
C THR A 35 -3.79 -5.56 -13.33
N VAL A 36 -3.35 -6.36 -14.32
CA VAL A 36 -4.15 -7.38 -15.02
C VAL A 36 -3.69 -8.80 -14.74
N SER A 37 -2.66 -8.99 -13.92
CA SER A 37 -2.28 -10.31 -13.43
C SER A 37 -3.36 -10.86 -12.48
N ASP A 38 -3.63 -12.17 -12.60
CA ASP A 38 -4.58 -12.90 -11.73
C ASP A 38 -4.00 -13.18 -10.33
N THR A 39 -3.06 -12.35 -9.86
CA THR A 39 -2.28 -12.54 -8.63
C THR A 39 -2.65 -11.54 -7.53
N THR A 40 -3.64 -10.68 -7.78
CA THR A 40 -4.02 -9.56 -6.90
C THR A 40 -5.14 -9.86 -5.92
N ASN A 41 -5.79 -11.02 -6.04
CA ASN A 41 -6.98 -11.39 -5.27
C ASN A 41 -6.68 -11.95 -3.88
N GLU A 42 -5.44 -12.37 -3.63
CA GLU A 42 -5.02 -12.95 -2.37
C GLU A 42 -3.50 -12.86 -2.15
N ILE A 43 -3.10 -12.91 -0.88
CA ILE A 43 -1.69 -12.92 -0.49
C ILE A 43 -1.05 -14.26 -0.90
N THR A 44 -0.08 -14.18 -1.79
CA THR A 44 0.81 -15.27 -2.22
C THR A 44 2.19 -14.70 -2.54
N ASP A 45 3.17 -15.55 -2.83
CA ASP A 45 4.51 -15.15 -3.30
C ASP A 45 4.49 -14.45 -4.68
N LYS A 46 3.34 -14.38 -5.34
CA LYS A 46 3.10 -13.68 -6.61
C LYS A 46 2.30 -12.39 -6.44
N PHE A 47 1.82 -12.11 -5.23
CA PHE A 47 1.03 -10.92 -4.97
C PHE A 47 1.92 -9.69 -5.23
N PRO A 48 1.48 -8.67 -5.98
CA PRO A 48 2.32 -7.51 -6.25
C PRO A 48 2.84 -6.85 -4.98
N ALA A 49 2.03 -6.78 -3.92
CA ALA A 49 2.49 -6.21 -2.66
C ALA A 49 3.41 -7.14 -1.83
N TYR A 50 3.84 -8.30 -2.32
CA TYR A 50 4.67 -9.21 -1.53
C TYR A 50 6.03 -8.58 -1.20
N GLY A 51 6.45 -8.66 0.07
CA GLY A 51 7.64 -8.04 0.66
C GLY A 51 8.97 -8.71 0.27
N ALA A 52 9.10 -9.07 -1.00
CA ALA A 52 10.31 -9.57 -1.64
C ALA A 52 10.23 -9.31 -3.16
N ASP A 53 11.21 -9.79 -3.92
CA ASP A 53 11.15 -9.76 -5.39
C ASP A 53 9.92 -10.54 -5.90
N VAL A 54 9.16 -9.93 -6.81
CA VAL A 54 8.03 -10.56 -7.53
C VAL A 54 8.32 -10.53 -9.02
N ALA A 55 8.01 -11.61 -9.73
CA ALA A 55 8.30 -11.70 -11.16
C ALA A 55 7.43 -10.73 -11.98
N ASP A 56 7.99 -10.13 -13.03
CA ASP A 56 7.28 -9.16 -13.89
C ASP A 56 5.96 -9.68 -14.46
N GLN A 57 5.89 -10.99 -14.76
CA GLN A 57 4.68 -11.64 -15.26
C GLN A 57 3.51 -11.60 -14.25
N ASP A 58 3.82 -11.47 -12.95
CA ASP A 58 2.87 -11.41 -11.86
C ASP A 58 2.51 -9.95 -11.51
N CYS A 59 3.15 -8.96 -12.15
CA CYS A 59 2.91 -7.52 -12.02
C CYS A 59 2.47 -6.85 -13.34
N ILE A 60 1.94 -7.62 -14.31
CA ILE A 60 1.57 -7.08 -15.63
C ILE A 60 0.47 -6.02 -15.46
N ILE A 61 0.71 -4.85 -16.04
CA ILE A 61 -0.27 -3.76 -16.12
C ILE A 61 -0.84 -3.61 -17.53
N LYS A 62 -2.07 -3.10 -17.61
CA LYS A 62 -2.64 -2.58 -18.85
C LYS A 62 -2.68 -1.06 -18.77
N VAL A 63 -2.19 -0.42 -19.83
CA VAL A 63 -2.17 1.03 -19.99
C VAL A 63 -3.15 1.41 -21.07
N GLU A 64 -4.02 2.37 -20.76
CA GLU A 64 -4.94 2.97 -21.73
C GLU A 64 -4.53 4.42 -21.95
N VAL A 65 -4.43 4.83 -23.22
CA VAL A 65 -4.11 6.22 -23.57
C VAL A 65 -5.42 6.98 -23.70
N ASP A 66 -5.55 8.11 -23.01
CA ASP A 66 -6.67 9.01 -23.20
C ASP A 66 -6.56 9.66 -24.59
N PRO A 67 -7.49 9.36 -25.51
CA PRO A 67 -7.42 9.84 -26.89
C PRO A 67 -7.70 11.35 -27.02
N THR A 68 -8.10 12.01 -25.93
CA THR A 68 -8.48 13.43 -25.92
C THR A 68 -7.34 14.35 -25.49
N LEU A 69 -6.19 13.79 -25.09
CA LEU A 69 -5.06 14.58 -24.63
C LEU A 69 -4.48 15.45 -25.74
N PRO A 70 -4.21 16.74 -25.46
CA PRO A 70 -3.54 17.61 -26.39
C PRO A 70 -2.08 17.16 -26.59
N ASN A 71 -1.53 17.46 -27.76
CA ASN A 71 -0.08 17.34 -27.97
C ASN A 71 0.61 18.48 -27.21
N ILE A 72 1.27 18.15 -26.09
CA ILE A 72 1.93 19.14 -25.23
C ILE A 72 2.95 20.02 -25.97
N THR A 73 3.62 19.48 -26.99
CA THR A 73 4.60 20.23 -27.81
C THR A 73 3.98 21.36 -28.64
N THR A 74 2.65 21.41 -28.71
CA THR A 74 1.90 22.47 -29.41
C THR A 74 1.43 23.58 -28.49
N ILE A 75 1.62 23.44 -27.17
CA ILE A 75 1.22 24.44 -26.17
C ILE A 75 2.40 25.38 -25.95
N SER A 76 2.15 26.68 -26.07
CA SER A 76 3.20 27.69 -25.93
C SER A 76 3.68 27.77 -24.47
N PRO A 77 5.01 27.83 -24.24
CA PRO A 77 5.52 28.20 -22.93
C PRO A 77 5.24 29.68 -22.65
N VAL A 78 5.00 29.99 -21.38
CA VAL A 78 4.77 31.35 -20.87
C VAL A 78 5.72 31.68 -19.72
N PRO A 79 6.03 32.95 -19.45
CA PRO A 79 6.85 33.32 -18.31
C PRO A 79 6.26 32.85 -16.99
N VAL A 80 7.07 32.14 -16.20
CA VAL A 80 6.71 31.66 -14.86
C VAL A 80 6.82 32.81 -13.86
N THR A 81 5.69 33.18 -13.24
CA THR A 81 5.63 34.28 -12.25
C THR A 81 6.28 33.90 -10.92
N TYR A 82 6.12 32.64 -10.51
CA TYR A 82 6.61 32.10 -9.23
C TYR A 82 7.44 30.84 -9.47
N PRO A 83 8.74 30.96 -9.79
CA PRO A 83 9.60 29.82 -10.10
C PRO A 83 9.71 28.79 -8.98
N ASP A 84 9.45 29.18 -7.74
CA ASP A 84 9.46 28.29 -6.58
C ASP A 84 8.17 27.47 -6.41
N LEU A 85 7.20 27.63 -7.31
CA LEU A 85 5.98 26.83 -7.37
C LEU A 85 5.96 25.82 -8.53
N LEU A 86 7.03 25.71 -9.32
CA LEU A 86 7.11 24.74 -10.42
C LEU A 86 6.96 23.30 -9.92
N ALA A 87 6.20 22.49 -10.65
CA ALA A 87 5.89 21.11 -10.27
C ALA A 87 7.12 20.20 -10.20
N ASN A 88 8.12 20.42 -11.05
CA ASN A 88 9.33 19.59 -11.14
C ASN A 88 10.36 19.83 -10.01
N LEU A 89 10.03 20.64 -9.00
CA LEU A 89 10.93 20.89 -7.88
C LEU A 89 10.88 19.72 -6.90
N THR A 90 12.02 19.25 -6.43
CA THR A 90 12.07 18.15 -5.44
C THR A 90 11.59 18.54 -4.03
N THR A 91 11.28 19.82 -3.81
CA THR A 91 10.80 20.33 -2.52
C THR A 91 9.55 21.17 -2.68
N ALA A 92 8.55 20.92 -1.84
CA ALA A 92 7.35 21.74 -1.75
C ALA A 92 7.67 23.16 -1.23
N PRO A 93 6.83 24.15 -1.56
CA PRO A 93 7.03 25.53 -1.10
C PRO A 93 6.92 25.64 0.41
N ALA A 94 7.74 26.52 1.00
CA ALA A 94 7.75 26.77 2.44
C ALA A 94 6.48 27.50 2.90
N ASP A 95 6.00 28.43 2.07
CA ASP A 95 4.75 29.16 2.29
C ASP A 95 3.57 28.42 1.60
N PRO A 96 2.35 28.47 2.17
CA PRO A 96 1.16 27.92 1.52
C PRO A 96 0.94 28.49 0.12
N VAL A 97 0.47 27.67 -0.82
CA VAL A 97 0.30 28.07 -2.23
C VAL A 97 -0.69 29.22 -2.37
N TYR A 98 -1.77 29.22 -1.57
CA TYR A 98 -2.75 30.32 -1.54
C TYR A 98 -2.20 31.69 -1.16
N SER A 99 -0.97 31.79 -0.66
CA SER A 99 -0.32 33.07 -0.35
C SER A 99 0.15 33.80 -1.62
N LYS A 100 0.32 33.08 -2.73
CA LYS A 100 0.83 33.61 -4.01
C LYS A 100 -0.20 33.52 -5.13
N VAL A 101 -0.94 32.42 -5.22
CA VAL A 101 -1.83 32.12 -6.35
C VAL A 101 -3.11 31.41 -5.89
N GLY A 102 -4.16 31.50 -6.70
CA GLY A 102 -5.43 30.82 -6.43
C GLY A 102 -6.20 31.37 -5.22
N SER A 103 -7.27 30.67 -4.87
CA SER A 103 -8.14 30.99 -3.75
C SER A 103 -8.23 29.80 -2.80
N ALA A 104 -7.79 29.96 -1.55
CA ALA A 104 -7.88 28.86 -0.60
C ALA A 104 -9.30 28.62 -0.09
N ILE A 105 -9.72 27.35 -0.21
CA ILE A 105 -10.99 26.81 0.28
C ILE A 105 -10.81 26.06 1.61
N LEU A 106 -9.61 25.54 1.90
CA LEU A 106 -9.21 24.99 3.20
C LEU A 106 -7.83 25.49 3.60
N LYS A 107 -7.68 25.94 4.85
CA LYS A 107 -6.42 26.44 5.42
C LYS A 107 -6.27 25.92 6.85
N GLU A 108 -5.45 24.89 7.01
CA GLU A 108 -5.08 24.35 8.31
C GLU A 108 -3.57 24.51 8.51
N ASP A 109 -3.17 24.87 9.73
CA ASP A 109 -1.75 24.97 10.05
C ASP A 109 -1.11 23.58 9.99
N ALA A 110 -0.12 23.43 9.12
CA ALA A 110 0.72 22.23 9.05
C ALA A 110 1.86 22.35 10.07
N PRO A 111 2.01 21.42 11.03
CA PRO A 111 3.07 21.50 12.02
C PRO A 111 4.46 21.49 11.38
N ALA A 112 5.32 22.41 11.83
CA ALA A 112 6.66 22.60 11.29
C ALA A 112 7.67 21.53 11.75
N THR A 113 7.34 20.74 12.77
CA THR A 113 8.24 19.70 13.32
C THR A 113 7.57 18.33 13.29
N ASP A 114 8.35 17.30 12.97
CA ASP A 114 7.85 15.92 12.81
C ASP A 114 7.10 15.40 14.04
N ALA A 115 7.52 15.83 15.24
CA ALA A 115 6.90 15.42 16.51
C ALA A 115 5.40 15.81 16.63
N GLU A 116 4.94 16.79 15.85
CA GLU A 116 3.58 17.32 15.93
C GLU A 116 2.73 16.97 14.70
N GLN A 117 3.33 16.49 13.61
CA GLN A 117 2.64 16.30 12.32
C GLN A 117 1.51 15.25 12.37
N ASP A 118 1.60 14.29 13.30
CA ASP A 118 0.59 13.25 13.51
C ASP A 118 -0.32 13.52 14.73
N SER A 119 -0.21 14.70 15.36
CA SER A 119 -1.03 15.08 16.53
C SER A 119 -2.54 15.13 16.25
N TYR A 120 -2.93 15.32 14.97
CA TYR A 120 -4.33 15.28 14.56
C TYR A 120 -4.98 13.92 14.83
N ILE A 121 -4.18 12.85 14.90
CA ILE A 121 -4.66 11.51 15.21
C ILE A 121 -5.21 11.48 16.63
N SER A 122 -4.40 11.90 17.61
CA SER A 122 -4.79 11.89 19.02
C SER A 122 -5.94 12.87 19.33
N ALA A 123 -6.04 13.98 18.59
CA ALA A 123 -7.14 14.94 18.72
C ALA A 123 -8.51 14.43 18.24
N ASN A 124 -8.52 13.44 17.34
CA ASN A 124 -9.75 12.90 16.74
C ASN A 124 -10.13 11.50 17.27
N ILE A 125 -9.42 10.99 18.27
CA ILE A 125 -9.84 9.79 19.00
C ILE A 125 -10.91 10.22 20.03
N PRO A 126 -12.10 9.59 20.06
CA PRO A 126 -13.10 9.86 21.09
C PRO A 126 -12.50 9.67 22.49
N ASP A 127 -12.65 10.66 23.37
CA ASP A 127 -12.15 10.61 24.74
C ASP A 127 -12.72 9.37 25.46
N THR A 128 -11.86 8.40 25.78
CA THR A 128 -12.24 7.18 26.50
C THR A 128 -12.28 7.40 28.01
N ASN A 129 -12.66 8.61 28.44
CA ASN A 129 -13.02 8.88 29.83
C ASN A 129 -14.51 8.59 30.09
N GLY A 130 -14.78 7.33 30.46
CA GLY A 130 -15.84 7.02 31.43
C GLY A 130 -17.16 6.45 30.90
N LYS A 131 -17.49 5.27 31.46
CA LYS A 131 -18.78 4.55 31.49
C LYS A 131 -19.06 3.61 30.32
N VAL A 132 -18.72 2.34 30.57
CA VAL A 132 -19.29 1.15 29.93
C VAL A 132 -20.82 1.19 30.08
N GLY A 133 -21.51 1.66 29.05
CA GLY A 133 -22.92 1.38 28.82
C GLY A 133 -23.00 0.20 27.83
N LYS A 134 -23.49 -0.96 28.27
CA LYS A 134 -23.78 -2.10 27.40
C LYS A 134 -24.87 -1.72 26.40
N PRO A 135 -24.67 -1.87 25.09
CA PRO A 135 -25.77 -2.06 24.15
C PRO A 135 -26.10 -3.57 24.09
N GLY A 136 -27.40 -3.89 24.14
CA GLY A 136 -27.91 -5.25 24.23
C GLY A 136 -27.56 -6.11 23.01
N LEU A 137 -27.18 -7.35 23.30
CA LEU A 137 -27.15 -8.43 22.32
C LEU A 137 -28.58 -8.68 21.79
N SER A 138 -28.74 -8.67 20.47
CA SER A 138 -29.74 -9.50 19.81
C SER A 138 -29.01 -10.49 18.92
N ASP A 139 -29.09 -11.76 19.29
CA ASP A 139 -28.52 -12.89 18.55
C ASP A 139 -29.14 -13.07 17.15
N PRO A 140 -28.40 -13.71 16.22
CA PRO A 140 -28.67 -13.68 14.79
C PRO A 140 -29.76 -14.69 14.38
N LYS A 141 -30.51 -14.36 13.32
CA LYS A 141 -31.27 -15.36 12.57
C LYS A 141 -30.48 -15.85 11.37
N ASP A 142 -30.46 -17.17 11.35
CA ASP A 142 -29.86 -18.15 10.48
C ASP A 142 -30.14 -18.01 8.96
N CYS A 143 -29.37 -18.82 8.25
CA CYS A 143 -28.95 -18.93 6.87
C CYS A 143 -29.99 -19.09 5.72
N ALA A 144 -29.47 -18.74 4.53
CA ALA A 144 -29.57 -19.40 3.23
C ALA A 144 -30.93 -19.90 2.70
N THR A 145 -31.33 -19.40 1.51
CA THR A 145 -31.58 -20.16 0.26
C THR A 145 -32.20 -19.25 -0.81
N GLY A 146 -31.77 -19.38 -2.07
CA GLY A 146 -32.48 -18.78 -3.21
C GLY A 146 -31.57 -18.39 -4.38
N TRP A 147 -31.03 -19.39 -5.08
CA TRP A 147 -30.68 -19.22 -6.49
C TRP A 147 -31.95 -19.37 -7.30
N ASP A 148 -32.25 -18.41 -8.18
CA ASP A 148 -33.15 -18.62 -9.31
C ASP A 148 -32.60 -17.92 -10.55
N ASP A 149 -32.38 -18.74 -11.57
CA ASP A 149 -32.05 -18.36 -12.93
C ASP A 149 -33.24 -17.67 -13.59
N ALA A 150 -33.02 -16.51 -14.20
CA ALA A 150 -33.95 -15.93 -15.17
C ALA A 150 -33.19 -15.39 -16.39
N GLN A 151 -33.09 -16.24 -17.40
CA GLN A 151 -32.84 -15.84 -18.78
C GLN A 151 -33.81 -14.73 -19.20
N THR A 152 -33.29 -13.56 -19.60
CA THR A 152 -34.06 -12.60 -20.39
C THR A 152 -33.27 -12.16 -21.61
N ALA A 153 -33.98 -12.17 -22.74
CA ALA A 153 -33.50 -12.18 -24.09
C ALA A 153 -32.74 -10.92 -24.54
N ARG A 154 -31.74 -11.15 -25.39
CA ARG A 154 -31.10 -10.16 -26.25
C ARG A 154 -32.14 -9.42 -27.08
N LYS A 155 -32.27 -8.10 -26.86
CA LYS A 155 -32.69 -7.15 -27.89
C LYS A 155 -31.48 -6.32 -28.29
N LEU A 156 -31.08 -6.46 -29.55
CA LEU A 156 -30.15 -5.56 -30.22
C LEU A 156 -30.80 -4.18 -30.28
N GLU A 157 -30.36 -3.25 -29.44
CA GLU A 157 -30.54 -1.83 -29.64
C GLU A 157 -29.18 -1.17 -29.88
N THR A 158 -29.17 -0.31 -30.87
CA THR A 158 -28.05 0.28 -31.58
C THR A 158 -27.13 1.06 -30.62
N LYS A 159 -25.93 0.53 -30.34
CA LYS A 159 -24.87 1.17 -29.52
C LYS A 159 -24.58 2.60 -30.01
N ARG A 160 -25.12 3.60 -29.31
CA ARG A 160 -24.72 5.01 -29.40
C ARG A 160 -23.69 5.28 -28.31
N ARG A 161 -22.44 5.53 -28.75
CA ARG A 161 -21.36 6.31 -28.12
C ARG A 161 -21.66 6.94 -26.74
N LEU A 162 -21.55 6.17 -25.65
CA LEU A 162 -21.55 6.65 -24.26
C LEU A 162 -21.12 5.53 -23.28
N GLU A 163 -20.25 4.59 -23.70
CA GLU A 163 -19.54 3.75 -22.71
C GLU A 163 -18.43 4.64 -22.12
N ALA A 164 -18.77 5.43 -21.10
CA ALA A 164 -17.80 6.06 -20.22
C ALA A 164 -16.90 4.96 -19.67
N ASN A 165 -15.59 5.08 -19.83
CA ASN A 165 -14.66 4.13 -19.24
C ASN A 165 -14.84 4.22 -17.72
N GLY A 166 -15.41 3.19 -17.09
CA GLY A 166 -15.58 3.20 -15.63
C GLY A 166 -14.24 3.02 -14.95
N ASN A 167 -13.92 3.83 -13.94
CA ASN A 167 -12.70 3.61 -13.15
C ASN A 167 -12.79 2.22 -12.47
N GLN A 168 -11.84 1.34 -12.81
CA GLN A 168 -11.81 -0.03 -12.33
C GLN A 168 -11.49 -0.15 -10.85
N ASP A 169 -10.56 0.65 -10.34
CA ASP A 169 -10.14 0.60 -8.94
C ASP A 169 -11.20 1.18 -8.01
N ILE A 170 -11.90 2.24 -8.42
CA ILE A 170 -13.10 2.70 -7.70
C ILE A 170 -14.18 1.62 -7.73
N ALA A 171 -14.43 0.99 -8.89
CA ALA A 171 -15.42 -0.08 -8.97
C ALA A 171 -15.09 -1.26 -8.04
N LYS A 172 -13.81 -1.62 -7.86
CA LYS A 172 -13.38 -2.63 -6.88
C LYS A 172 -13.71 -2.21 -5.44
N LEU A 173 -13.43 -0.96 -5.07
CA LEU A 173 -13.78 -0.43 -3.74
C LEU A 173 -15.30 -0.42 -3.52
N GLU A 174 -16.07 0.09 -4.48
CA GLU A 174 -17.53 0.14 -4.39
C GLU A 174 -18.15 -1.24 -4.29
N ALA A 175 -17.64 -2.22 -5.04
CA ALA A 175 -18.08 -3.60 -4.96
C ALA A 175 -17.77 -4.22 -3.60
N TYR A 176 -16.60 -3.92 -3.01
CA TYR A 176 -16.21 -4.42 -1.70
C TYR A 176 -17.04 -3.80 -0.57
N PHE A 177 -17.21 -2.48 -0.56
CA PHE A 177 -17.95 -1.77 0.48
C PHE A 177 -19.47 -1.80 0.27
N GLY A 178 -19.95 -2.18 -0.91
CA GLY A 178 -21.38 -2.20 -1.24
C GLY A 178 -22.02 -0.82 -1.31
N THR A 179 -21.22 0.23 -1.51
CA THR A 179 -21.66 1.63 -1.60
C THR A 179 -20.82 2.40 -2.61
N LYS A 180 -21.40 3.43 -3.21
CA LYS A 180 -20.69 4.36 -4.09
C LYS A 180 -19.66 5.18 -3.31
N MET A 181 -18.52 5.45 -3.94
CA MET A 181 -17.55 6.39 -3.39
C MET A 181 -18.06 7.81 -3.57
N GLU A 182 -17.80 8.67 -2.58
CA GLU A 182 -17.97 10.12 -2.75
C GLU A 182 -16.88 10.63 -3.69
N MET A 183 -17.29 11.37 -4.71
CA MET A 183 -16.41 11.87 -5.78
C MET A 183 -16.36 13.40 -5.80
N THR A 184 -17.33 14.06 -5.16
CA THR A 184 -17.39 15.52 -5.12
C THR A 184 -16.48 16.06 -4.02
N LEU A 185 -15.47 16.87 -4.38
CA LEU A 185 -14.40 17.27 -3.45
C LEU A 185 -14.94 17.94 -2.17
N LYS A 186 -15.91 18.84 -2.30
CA LYS A 186 -16.52 19.56 -1.16
C LYS A 186 -17.28 18.66 -0.18
N ASP A 187 -17.68 17.46 -0.61
CA ASP A 187 -18.48 16.51 0.17
C ASP A 187 -17.60 15.39 0.78
N LEU A 188 -16.29 15.40 0.47
CA LEU A 188 -15.28 14.55 1.07
C LEU A 188 -14.81 15.09 2.43
N PRO A 189 -14.63 14.21 3.42
CA PRO A 189 -14.05 14.61 4.70
C PRO A 189 -12.57 14.99 4.53
N THR A 190 -12.16 16.05 5.23
CA THR A 190 -10.77 16.52 5.24
C THR A 190 -9.92 15.85 6.32
N VAL A 191 -10.52 15.00 7.16
CA VAL A 191 -9.82 14.20 8.17
C VAL A 191 -10.51 12.86 8.36
N GLY A 192 -9.73 11.79 8.48
CA GLY A 192 -10.18 10.45 8.80
C GLY A 192 -9.14 9.71 9.63
N VAL A 193 -9.56 9.09 10.72
CA VAL A 193 -8.66 8.35 11.64
C VAL A 193 -9.31 7.01 11.96
N HIS A 194 -8.59 5.92 11.70
CA HIS A 194 -9.07 4.58 12.01
C HIS A 194 -8.88 4.24 13.49
N THR A 195 -9.95 3.81 14.15
CA THR A 195 -9.94 3.42 15.57
C THR A 195 -10.59 2.04 15.79
N PRO A 196 -9.97 1.12 16.56
CA PRO A 196 -8.62 1.25 17.14
C PRO A 196 -7.53 1.31 16.07
N SER A 197 -6.40 1.92 16.41
CA SER A 197 -5.23 1.96 15.53
C SER A 197 -4.79 0.53 15.18
N PRO A 198 -4.32 0.27 13.94
CA PRO A 198 -3.48 -0.88 13.68
C PRO A 198 -2.29 -0.92 14.67
N TRP A 199 -1.86 -2.11 15.07
CA TRP A 199 -0.77 -2.27 16.03
C TRP A 199 0.60 -2.33 15.36
N ALA A 200 1.61 -1.76 16.02
CA ALA A 200 2.99 -1.82 15.55
C ALA A 200 3.62 -3.19 15.79
N GLY A 201 4.40 -3.65 14.83
CA GLY A 201 5.15 -4.90 14.84
C GLY A 201 6.21 -4.87 13.73
N PRO A 202 7.16 -5.81 13.70
CA PRO A 202 8.20 -5.80 12.71
C PRO A 202 7.74 -6.56 11.47
N TYR A 203 8.41 -6.29 10.34
CA TYR A 203 8.21 -7.05 9.11
C TYR A 203 8.88 -8.44 9.13
N TRP A 204 9.42 -8.88 10.28
CA TRP A 204 10.08 -10.19 10.50
C TRP A 204 11.04 -10.57 9.36
N PRO A 205 12.21 -9.91 9.30
CA PRO A 205 13.06 -9.91 8.12
C PRO A 205 13.58 -11.30 7.77
N THR A 206 13.61 -11.61 6.47
CA THR A 206 14.14 -12.87 5.92
C THR A 206 15.61 -13.06 6.31
N TYR A 207 16.40 -11.97 6.27
CA TYR A 207 17.83 -11.97 6.60
C TYR A 207 18.11 -12.31 8.08
N GLN A 208 17.12 -12.12 8.97
CA GLN A 208 17.16 -12.50 10.39
C GLN A 208 16.54 -13.88 10.67
N ASP A 209 16.27 -14.67 9.63
CA ASP A 209 15.59 -15.96 9.70
C ASP A 209 14.11 -15.87 10.09
N SER A 210 13.42 -14.78 9.71
CA SER A 210 12.01 -14.55 10.01
C SER A 210 11.71 -14.67 11.51
N ILE A 211 10.62 -15.33 11.91
CA ILE A 211 10.21 -15.49 13.31
C ILE A 211 11.10 -16.46 14.12
N ASN A 212 12.14 -17.04 13.50
CA ASN A 212 13.19 -17.75 14.24
C ASN A 212 14.12 -16.78 14.98
N VAL A 213 14.10 -15.49 14.64
CA VAL A 213 14.89 -14.46 15.33
C VAL A 213 14.59 -14.46 16.84
N GLN A 214 15.66 -14.39 17.64
CA GLN A 214 15.57 -14.19 19.08
C GLN A 214 15.47 -12.69 19.36
N TRP A 215 14.26 -12.14 19.18
CA TRP A 215 14.00 -10.70 19.35
C TRP A 215 14.26 -10.21 20.78
N SER A 216 14.12 -11.08 21.78
CA SER A 216 14.46 -10.80 23.19
C SER A 216 15.72 -11.58 23.58
N GLN A 217 16.75 -10.87 24.05
CA GLN A 217 18.03 -11.48 24.43
C GLN A 217 17.84 -12.59 25.47
N GLY A 218 18.45 -13.76 25.21
CA GLY A 218 18.41 -14.92 26.10
C GLY A 218 17.06 -15.65 26.15
N GLN A 219 16.05 -15.21 25.38
CA GLN A 219 14.76 -15.91 25.27
C GLN A 219 14.71 -16.77 24.01
N PRO A 220 13.97 -17.90 24.05
CA PRO A 220 13.62 -18.65 22.85
C PRO A 220 12.86 -17.78 21.84
N SER A 221 13.01 -18.06 20.54
CA SER A 221 12.26 -17.38 19.49
C SER A 221 10.77 -17.73 19.54
N ALA A 222 9.93 -16.94 18.85
CA ALA A 222 8.50 -17.22 18.76
C ALA A 222 8.22 -18.59 18.14
N ALA A 223 8.98 -18.98 17.10
CA ALA A 223 8.89 -20.30 16.50
C ALA A 223 9.23 -21.44 17.47
N GLU A 224 10.32 -21.30 18.22
CA GLU A 224 10.72 -22.30 19.22
C GLU A 224 9.66 -22.44 20.34
N LYS A 225 9.10 -21.31 20.80
CA LYS A 225 8.01 -21.29 21.78
C LYS A 225 6.77 -22.01 21.28
N TYR A 226 6.35 -21.73 20.04
CA TYR A 226 5.20 -22.40 19.42
C TYR A 226 5.45 -23.91 19.32
N ALA A 227 6.61 -24.33 18.80
CA ALA A 227 6.92 -25.74 18.66
C ALA A 227 6.87 -26.47 20.02
N LYS A 228 7.48 -25.91 21.07
CA LYS A 228 7.46 -26.48 22.42
C LYS A 228 6.05 -26.56 23.01
N ALA A 229 5.26 -25.50 22.90
CA ALA A 229 3.94 -25.44 23.52
C ALA A 229 2.93 -26.40 22.87
N PHE A 230 3.07 -26.65 21.56
CA PHE A 230 2.13 -27.46 20.79
C PHE A 230 2.72 -28.83 20.37
N GLY A 231 3.75 -29.30 21.08
CA GLY A 231 4.27 -30.67 20.95
C GLY A 231 4.90 -30.98 19.58
N LYS A 232 5.50 -29.99 18.92
CA LYS A 232 6.23 -30.15 17.66
C LYS A 232 7.73 -30.26 17.91
N ASP A 233 8.43 -30.95 17.01
CA ASP A 233 9.91 -30.94 17.01
C ASP A 233 10.42 -29.54 16.66
N VAL A 234 11.17 -28.94 17.59
CA VAL A 234 11.68 -27.56 17.48
C VAL A 234 12.52 -27.38 16.22
N LYS A 235 13.47 -28.29 16.00
CA LYS A 235 14.40 -28.20 14.87
C LYS A 235 13.64 -28.25 13.55
N THR A 236 12.76 -29.24 13.39
CA THR A 236 11.98 -29.42 12.16
C THR A 236 11.07 -28.24 11.89
N PHE A 237 10.43 -27.68 12.92
CA PHE A 237 9.56 -26.52 12.76
C PHE A 237 10.35 -25.26 12.37
N MET A 238 11.46 -24.97 13.05
CA MET A 238 12.31 -23.82 12.73
C MET A 238 12.98 -23.97 11.36
N ASP A 239 13.37 -25.19 10.96
CA ASP A 239 13.88 -25.46 9.62
C ASP A 239 12.79 -25.24 8.55
N ALA A 240 11.53 -25.56 8.83
CA ALA A 240 10.41 -25.28 7.93
C ALA A 240 10.16 -23.77 7.78
N VAL A 241 10.19 -23.02 8.88
CA VAL A 241 10.11 -21.55 8.88
C VAL A 241 11.24 -20.95 8.03
N SER A 242 12.49 -21.37 8.30
CA SER A 242 13.66 -20.88 7.54
C SER A 242 13.55 -21.17 6.04
N LYS A 243 13.17 -22.40 5.68
CA LYS A 243 13.04 -22.82 4.28
C LYS A 243 11.96 -22.08 3.51
N LYS A 244 10.92 -21.60 4.19
CA LYS A 244 9.81 -20.88 3.56
C LYS A 244 9.97 -19.37 3.59
N ASN A 245 10.38 -18.81 4.73
CA ASN A 245 10.34 -17.37 4.98
C ASN A 245 11.66 -16.81 5.53
N GLY A 246 12.60 -17.66 5.94
CA GLY A 246 13.87 -17.24 6.52
C GLY A 246 15.06 -17.44 5.59
N ILE A 247 16.23 -17.71 6.17
CA ILE A 247 17.52 -17.70 5.47
C ILE A 247 17.59 -18.82 4.41
N ASP A 248 17.10 -20.02 4.72
CA ASP A 248 17.19 -21.15 3.78
C ASP A 248 16.25 -21.01 2.57
N SER A 249 15.25 -20.12 2.62
CA SER A 249 14.43 -19.76 1.46
C SER A 249 15.27 -19.11 0.35
N GLN A 250 16.41 -18.50 0.72
CA GLN A 250 17.31 -17.78 -0.18
C GLN A 250 18.52 -18.61 -0.61
N SER A 251 18.42 -19.95 -0.57
CA SER A 251 19.52 -20.86 -0.89
C SER A 251 20.10 -20.75 -2.31
N GLY A 252 19.39 -20.09 -3.22
CA GLY A 252 19.86 -19.75 -4.57
C GLY A 252 20.77 -18.51 -4.63
N ARG A 253 20.83 -17.69 -3.57
CA ARG A 253 21.66 -16.47 -3.51
C ARG A 253 23.13 -16.80 -3.21
N LYS A 254 23.99 -15.80 -3.37
CA LYS A 254 25.45 -15.91 -3.14
C LYS A 254 25.72 -16.40 -1.72
N LYS A 255 26.50 -17.48 -1.58
CA LYS A 255 26.94 -17.98 -0.27
C LYS A 255 27.95 -17.02 0.37
N CYS A 256 27.89 -16.90 1.68
CA CYS A 256 28.77 -16.02 2.46
C CYS A 256 29.13 -16.62 3.83
N SER A 257 30.21 -16.12 4.41
CA SER A 257 30.61 -16.35 5.81
C SER A 257 30.85 -15.03 6.57
N SER A 258 30.97 -13.90 5.87
CA SER A 258 30.96 -12.54 6.43
C SER A 258 30.30 -11.55 5.46
N ASP A 259 29.99 -10.34 5.93
CA ASP A 259 29.40 -9.29 5.09
C ASP A 259 30.31 -8.86 3.92
N ASP A 260 31.63 -9.02 4.06
CA ASP A 260 32.59 -8.72 2.98
C ASP A 260 32.32 -9.56 1.73
N ASP A 261 31.82 -10.79 1.88
CA ASP A 261 31.44 -11.65 0.75
C ASP A 261 30.26 -11.07 -0.04
N CYS A 262 29.46 -10.19 0.55
CA CYS A 262 28.29 -9.58 -0.08
C CYS A 262 28.57 -8.21 -0.71
N SER A 263 29.74 -7.62 -0.45
CA SER A 263 30.13 -6.26 -0.89
C SER A 263 30.07 -6.00 -2.40
N THR A 264 30.09 -7.06 -3.23
CA THR A 264 29.97 -6.94 -4.69
C THR A 264 28.54 -6.78 -5.18
N LEU A 265 27.54 -6.96 -4.31
CA LEU A 265 26.13 -6.84 -4.64
C LEU A 265 25.66 -5.41 -4.42
N THR A 266 24.75 -4.95 -5.26
CA THR A 266 24.20 -3.58 -5.22
C THR A 266 22.71 -3.58 -4.86
N ASP A 267 22.27 -4.58 -4.09
CA ASP A 267 20.87 -4.83 -3.73
C ASP A 267 20.64 -4.75 -2.20
N GLY A 268 21.56 -4.12 -1.46
CA GLY A 268 21.45 -3.98 0.00
C GLY A 268 21.64 -5.30 0.77
N SER A 269 22.23 -6.33 0.14
CA SER A 269 22.44 -7.62 0.79
C SER A 269 23.40 -7.58 1.98
N SER A 270 23.05 -8.30 3.05
CA SER A 270 23.94 -8.63 4.18
C SER A 270 24.10 -10.14 4.32
N CYS A 271 25.24 -10.57 4.87
CA CYS A 271 25.51 -11.99 5.07
C CYS A 271 24.67 -12.56 6.22
N SER A 272 23.70 -13.39 5.85
CA SER A 272 22.68 -13.90 6.77
C SER A 272 22.97 -15.34 7.16
N ILE A 273 23.31 -15.57 8.43
CA ILE A 273 23.71 -16.89 8.95
C ILE A 273 22.75 -17.32 10.06
N ARG A 274 22.14 -18.50 9.91
CA ARG A 274 21.25 -19.08 10.93
C ARG A 274 22.00 -19.38 12.22
N THR A 275 21.32 -19.27 13.36
CA THR A 275 21.87 -19.64 14.67
C THR A 275 22.41 -21.08 14.64
N GLY A 276 23.68 -21.24 15.05
CA GLY A 276 24.37 -22.55 15.06
C GLY A 276 24.94 -22.99 13.71
N LYS A 277 24.90 -22.15 12.67
CA LYS A 277 25.59 -22.37 11.38
C LYS A 277 26.83 -21.48 11.28
N THR A 278 27.71 -21.82 10.35
CA THR A 278 28.99 -21.12 10.10
C THR A 278 29.03 -20.39 8.75
N SER A 279 28.03 -20.59 7.91
CA SER A 279 27.88 -19.94 6.61
C SER A 279 26.40 -19.82 6.26
N GLY A 280 26.11 -18.91 5.34
CA GLY A 280 24.75 -18.57 4.93
C GLY A 280 24.72 -17.94 3.55
N TYR A 281 23.82 -16.98 3.35
CA TYR A 281 23.57 -16.36 2.05
C TYR A 281 23.52 -14.83 2.17
N CYS A 282 23.94 -14.13 1.12
CA CYS A 282 23.74 -12.69 0.98
C CYS A 282 22.27 -12.43 0.66
N ILE A 283 21.53 -11.79 1.59
CA ILE A 283 20.09 -11.56 1.48
C ILE A 283 19.81 -10.06 1.61
N PRO A 284 19.03 -9.45 0.69
CA PRO A 284 18.56 -8.07 0.82
C PRO A 284 17.85 -7.87 2.15
N THR A 285 18.21 -6.83 2.89
CA THR A 285 17.70 -6.64 4.25
C THR A 285 16.22 -6.28 4.28
N TRP A 286 15.68 -5.69 3.20
CA TRP A 286 14.27 -5.31 3.09
C TRP A 286 13.32 -6.50 2.93
N PHE A 287 13.81 -7.68 2.54
CA PHE A 287 12.96 -8.86 2.40
C PHE A 287 12.32 -9.25 3.74
N GLY A 288 11.00 -9.44 3.74
CA GLY A 288 10.27 -10.00 4.86
C GLY A 288 8.78 -10.12 4.58
N ILE A 289 7.98 -9.97 5.63
CA ILE A 289 6.53 -10.23 5.62
C ILE A 289 5.73 -8.99 6.04
N CYS A 290 6.15 -7.79 5.61
CA CYS A 290 5.39 -6.54 5.81
C CYS A 290 3.97 -6.64 5.23
N HIS A 291 3.82 -7.33 4.09
CA HIS A 291 2.55 -7.65 3.44
C HIS A 291 1.62 -8.53 4.28
N ALA A 292 2.16 -9.24 5.27
CA ALA A 292 1.38 -10.10 6.16
C ALA A 292 1.18 -9.48 7.54
N TRP A 293 2.17 -8.74 8.05
CA TRP A 293 2.02 -7.97 9.29
C TRP A 293 0.96 -6.88 9.14
N SER A 294 0.99 -6.08 8.08
CA SER A 294 0.05 -4.97 7.86
C SER A 294 -1.43 -5.37 7.94
N PRO A 295 -1.93 -6.41 7.22
CA PRO A 295 -3.32 -6.83 7.36
C PRO A 295 -3.61 -7.47 8.72
N ALA A 296 -2.65 -8.15 9.35
CA ALA A 296 -2.81 -8.66 10.71
C ALA A 296 -2.94 -7.52 11.73
N ALA A 297 -2.21 -6.42 11.54
CA ALA A 297 -2.30 -5.20 12.34
C ALA A 297 -3.68 -4.57 12.30
N ILE A 298 -4.32 -4.59 11.13
CA ILE A 298 -5.65 -4.02 10.90
C ILE A 298 -6.75 -4.96 11.46
N LEU A 299 -6.71 -6.24 11.13
CA LEU A 299 -7.83 -7.16 11.38
C LEU A 299 -7.77 -7.82 12.78
N GLU A 300 -6.58 -8.01 13.34
CA GLU A 300 -6.42 -8.67 14.64
C GLU A 300 -6.36 -7.66 15.79
N THR A 301 -7.09 -7.97 16.86
CA THR A 301 -6.94 -7.22 18.11
C THR A 301 -5.52 -7.41 18.63
N GLU A 302 -4.87 -6.29 18.99
CA GLU A 302 -3.51 -6.34 19.49
C GLU A 302 -3.39 -7.24 20.74
N PRO A 303 -2.40 -8.16 20.78
CA PRO A 303 -2.08 -8.88 22.01
C PRO A 303 -1.57 -7.90 23.08
N LYS A 304 -2.10 -7.98 24.31
CA LYS A 304 -1.81 -7.01 25.38
C LYS A 304 -0.91 -7.55 26.47
N CYS A 305 -1.21 -8.75 26.96
CA CYS A 305 -0.51 -9.36 28.09
C CYS A 305 0.14 -10.70 27.71
N PRO A 306 1.20 -11.13 28.41
CA PRO A 306 1.79 -12.44 28.20
C PRO A 306 0.80 -13.57 28.50
N VAL A 307 0.87 -14.66 27.75
CA VAL A 307 0.00 -15.84 27.91
C VAL A 307 0.86 -17.07 28.16
N LYS A 308 0.47 -17.91 29.12
CA LYS A 308 1.17 -19.17 29.38
C LYS A 308 0.36 -20.34 28.82
N HIS A 309 0.98 -21.13 27.95
CA HIS A 309 0.37 -22.34 27.40
C HIS A 309 1.35 -23.50 27.47
N ASN A 310 0.92 -24.62 28.05
CA ASN A 310 1.72 -25.85 28.20
C ASN A 310 3.14 -25.60 28.75
N GLY A 311 3.26 -24.73 29.75
CA GLY A 311 4.53 -24.42 30.40
C GLY A 311 5.37 -23.34 29.72
N VAL A 312 5.01 -22.89 28.52
CA VAL A 312 5.71 -21.85 27.74
C VAL A 312 4.98 -20.52 27.86
N THR A 313 5.72 -19.44 28.13
CA THR A 313 5.17 -18.08 28.12
C THR A 313 5.38 -17.43 26.76
N PHE A 314 4.30 -16.99 26.15
CA PHE A 314 4.28 -16.17 24.95
C PHE A 314 4.09 -14.71 25.36
N GLN A 315 5.04 -13.87 24.99
CA GLN A 315 4.91 -12.42 25.08
C GLN A 315 3.99 -11.91 23.97
N PRO A 316 3.37 -10.73 24.14
CA PRO A 316 2.63 -10.07 23.07
C PRO A 316 3.40 -10.03 21.74
N MET A 317 4.70 -9.73 21.80
CA MET A 317 5.57 -9.70 20.63
C MET A 317 5.77 -11.06 19.96
N ASP A 318 5.80 -12.16 20.74
CA ASP A 318 5.83 -13.51 20.16
C ASP A 318 4.53 -13.78 19.39
N LEU A 319 3.38 -13.34 19.92
CA LEU A 319 2.08 -13.53 19.27
C LEU A 319 1.94 -12.68 18.00
N LYS A 320 2.50 -11.46 17.98
CA LYS A 320 2.65 -10.66 16.77
C LYS A 320 3.46 -11.41 15.70
N ALA A 321 4.54 -12.08 16.09
CA ALA A 321 5.34 -12.92 15.17
C ALA A 321 4.51 -14.05 14.56
N LEU A 322 3.85 -14.83 15.41
CA LEU A 322 3.09 -16.00 14.96
C LEU A 322 1.93 -15.59 14.05
N VAL A 323 1.18 -14.54 14.41
CA VAL A 323 0.04 -14.14 13.59
C VAL A 323 0.47 -13.53 12.25
N SER A 324 1.55 -12.73 12.21
CA SER A 324 2.08 -12.23 10.93
C SER A 324 2.46 -13.39 10.01
N LEU A 325 3.16 -14.42 10.51
CA LEU A 325 3.51 -15.58 9.68
C LEU A 325 2.29 -16.44 9.28
N VAL A 326 1.22 -16.44 10.09
CA VAL A 326 -0.05 -17.06 9.65
C VAL A 326 -0.60 -16.33 8.43
N TYR A 327 -0.67 -15.00 8.47
CA TYR A 327 -1.26 -14.19 7.39
C TYR A 327 -0.49 -14.37 6.07
N ASP A 328 0.83 -14.53 6.13
CA ASP A 328 1.67 -14.85 4.98
C ASP A 328 1.28 -16.20 4.34
N GLY A 329 1.12 -17.24 5.17
CA GLY A 329 0.84 -18.60 4.71
C GLY A 329 -0.64 -18.94 4.48
N ALA A 330 -1.57 -17.98 4.65
CA ALA A 330 -3.00 -18.25 4.74
C ALA A 330 -3.84 -17.92 3.50
N ARG A 331 -3.26 -17.25 2.48
CA ARG A 331 -3.98 -16.78 1.27
C ARG A 331 -5.15 -15.83 1.62
N VAL A 332 -4.86 -14.82 2.44
CA VAL A 332 -5.82 -13.78 2.80
C VAL A 332 -6.30 -13.06 1.54
N GLN A 333 -7.61 -12.96 1.36
CA GLN A 333 -8.20 -12.33 0.18
C GLN A 333 -8.04 -10.80 0.25
N THR A 334 -7.79 -10.18 -0.89
CA THR A 334 -7.44 -8.76 -0.99
C THR A 334 -8.34 -8.00 -1.97
N VAL A 335 -8.42 -6.69 -1.78
CA VAL A 335 -8.86 -5.71 -2.78
C VAL A 335 -7.63 -4.88 -3.11
N PHE A 336 -7.00 -5.13 -4.25
CA PHE A 336 -5.77 -4.45 -4.67
C PHE A 336 -6.07 -3.44 -5.79
N THR A 337 -5.48 -2.26 -5.64
CA THR A 337 -5.69 -1.09 -6.51
C THR A 337 -4.36 -0.40 -6.76
N GLY A 338 -4.16 0.04 -7.99
CA GLY A 338 -2.87 0.46 -8.50
C GLY A 338 -1.99 -0.68 -9.05
N ALA A 339 -0.68 -0.45 -9.05
CA ALA A 339 0.33 -1.27 -9.68
C ALA A 339 1.66 -1.19 -8.93
N ARG A 340 2.43 -2.28 -8.97
CA ARG A 340 3.78 -2.31 -8.43
C ARG A 340 4.79 -1.84 -9.47
N PHE A 341 5.68 -0.94 -9.08
CA PHE A 341 6.89 -0.68 -9.85
C PHE A 341 8.01 -1.66 -9.48
N ASN A 342 8.34 -2.60 -10.38
CA ASN A 342 9.42 -3.57 -10.17
C ASN A 342 10.84 -3.00 -10.38
N GLY A 343 11.00 -1.67 -10.45
CA GLY A 343 12.21 -1.05 -10.94
C GLY A 343 12.32 -1.07 -12.48
N GLY A 344 13.42 -0.53 -13.00
CA GLY A 344 13.72 -0.53 -14.43
C GLY A 344 14.17 0.82 -14.95
N THR A 345 14.22 0.96 -16.28
CA THR A 345 14.53 2.24 -16.91
C THR A 345 13.36 3.20 -16.73
N ASP A 346 13.66 4.36 -16.17
CA ASP A 346 12.73 5.45 -16.08
C ASP A 346 13.48 6.79 -16.18
N THR A 347 12.80 7.80 -16.73
CA THR A 347 13.29 9.17 -16.89
C THR A 347 12.14 10.13 -16.71
N THR A 348 12.42 11.31 -16.16
CA THR A 348 11.46 12.38 -16.04
C THR A 348 11.43 13.26 -17.28
N ASP A 349 10.26 13.81 -17.61
CA ASP A 349 10.15 14.90 -18.59
C ASP A 349 10.49 16.27 -17.95
N GLU A 350 10.38 17.36 -18.72
CA GLU A 350 10.72 18.71 -18.22
C GLU A 350 9.81 19.21 -17.09
N TYR A 351 8.65 18.56 -16.88
CA TYR A 351 7.66 18.89 -15.86
C TYR A 351 7.75 17.97 -14.63
N GLY A 352 8.75 17.08 -14.58
CA GLY A 352 8.99 16.14 -13.49
C GLY A 352 8.49 14.73 -13.81
N ARG A 353 7.51 14.61 -14.70
CA ARG A 353 6.71 13.41 -14.86
C ARG A 353 7.50 12.20 -15.38
N HIS A 354 7.37 11.08 -14.68
CA HIS A 354 8.03 9.82 -15.01
C HIS A 354 7.57 9.18 -16.33
N SER A 355 8.49 8.55 -17.06
CA SER A 355 8.19 7.86 -18.33
C SER A 355 7.51 6.51 -18.14
N ASN A 356 7.71 5.87 -16.98
CA ASN A 356 7.20 4.55 -16.68
C ASN A 356 5.76 4.62 -16.15
N ASN A 357 4.85 3.90 -16.79
CA ASN A 357 3.44 3.91 -16.39
C ASN A 357 3.18 3.26 -15.03
N ALA A 358 3.96 2.25 -14.63
CA ALA A 358 3.83 1.66 -13.29
C ALA A 358 4.34 2.59 -12.21
N TYR A 359 5.37 3.40 -12.51
CA TYR A 359 5.87 4.44 -11.60
C TYR A 359 4.90 5.60 -11.46
N ARG A 360 4.26 6.02 -12.56
CA ARG A 360 3.26 7.10 -12.53
C ARG A 360 1.96 6.75 -11.80
N ASP A 361 1.77 5.47 -11.50
CA ASP A 361 0.69 5.01 -10.64
C ASP A 361 1.22 5.08 -9.19
N LEU A 362 0.47 5.48 -8.18
CA LEU A 362 -0.97 5.66 -8.05
C LEU A 362 -1.46 7.06 -8.46
N ASN A 363 -2.56 7.15 -9.24
CA ASN A 363 -3.17 8.45 -9.57
C ASN A 363 -3.56 9.25 -8.30
N PRO A 364 -3.17 10.54 -8.16
CA PRO A 364 -3.45 11.33 -6.96
C PRO A 364 -4.94 11.59 -6.71
N ALA A 365 -5.77 11.61 -7.75
CA ALA A 365 -7.23 11.67 -7.57
C ALA A 365 -7.75 10.40 -6.90
N TYR A 366 -7.31 9.23 -7.35
CA TYR A 366 -7.67 7.96 -6.72
C TYR A 366 -7.17 7.94 -5.26
N PHE A 367 -5.90 8.33 -5.03
CA PHE A 367 -5.33 8.45 -3.70
C PHE A 367 -6.21 9.28 -2.76
N HIS A 368 -6.62 10.47 -3.18
CA HIS A 368 -7.44 11.39 -2.38
C HIS A 368 -8.83 10.80 -2.11
N ILE A 369 -9.52 10.32 -3.16
CA ILE A 369 -10.87 9.74 -3.06
C ILE A 369 -10.85 8.52 -2.15
N ALA A 370 -9.92 7.58 -2.36
CA ALA A 370 -9.81 6.37 -1.57
C ALA A 370 -9.49 6.68 -0.11
N SER A 371 -8.51 7.55 0.15
CA SER A 371 -8.12 7.92 1.51
C SER A 371 -9.27 8.59 2.28
N ALA A 372 -9.91 9.60 1.68
CA ALA A 372 -10.99 10.33 2.32
C ALA A 372 -12.25 9.46 2.54
N ASN A 373 -12.63 8.62 1.57
CA ASN A 373 -13.77 7.72 1.74
C ASN A 373 -13.49 6.63 2.78
N ILE A 374 -12.39 5.89 2.64
CA ILE A 374 -12.12 4.70 3.45
C ILE A 374 -11.95 5.10 4.92
N LEU A 375 -11.10 6.11 5.21
CA LEU A 375 -10.80 6.54 6.56
C LEU A 375 -11.88 7.47 7.14
N GLY A 376 -12.47 8.33 6.31
CA GLY A 376 -13.36 9.39 6.79
C GLY A 376 -14.87 9.07 6.71
N LYS A 377 -15.32 8.29 5.72
CA LYS A 377 -16.75 7.96 5.53
C LYS A 377 -17.10 6.51 5.90
N LEU A 378 -16.16 5.58 5.74
CA LEU A 378 -16.42 4.14 5.83
C LEU A 378 -15.92 3.48 7.12
N ASN A 379 -15.27 4.23 8.01
CA ASN A 379 -14.68 3.74 9.27
C ASN A 379 -13.81 2.49 9.05
N SER A 380 -13.03 2.47 7.97
CA SER A 380 -12.12 1.39 7.61
C SER A 380 -10.72 1.95 7.39
N THR A 381 -9.75 1.09 7.15
CA THR A 381 -8.41 1.48 6.71
C THR A 381 -7.89 0.52 5.64
N PHE A 382 -6.68 0.76 5.15
CA PHE A 382 -6.01 0.03 4.09
C PHE A 382 -4.51 -0.10 4.39
N VAL A 383 -3.82 -0.89 3.56
CA VAL A 383 -2.38 -0.99 3.50
C VAL A 383 -1.90 -0.21 2.29
N ALA A 384 -0.80 0.52 2.43
CA ALA A 384 -0.16 1.23 1.32
C ALA A 384 1.31 0.82 1.22
N ASP A 385 1.84 0.80 0.00
CA ASP A 385 3.28 0.93 -0.20
C ASP A 385 3.64 2.40 0.00
N VAL A 386 4.54 2.69 0.93
CA VAL A 386 4.93 4.08 1.25
C VAL A 386 6.27 4.47 0.64
N THR A 387 6.78 3.65 -0.29
CA THR A 387 7.97 3.92 -1.08
C THR A 387 7.64 3.80 -2.56
N ALA A 388 8.09 4.76 -3.37
CA ALA A 388 7.93 4.74 -4.83
C ALA A 388 9.06 3.94 -5.55
N GLY A 389 9.63 2.95 -4.85
CA GLY A 389 10.88 2.28 -5.24
C GLY A 389 10.66 0.84 -5.74
N ALA A 390 11.75 0.16 -6.07
CA ALA A 390 11.69 -1.27 -6.41
C ALA A 390 11.45 -2.16 -5.17
N GLU A 391 11.84 -1.66 -3.98
CA GLU A 391 11.53 -2.30 -2.71
C GLU A 391 10.07 -2.00 -2.34
N VAL A 392 9.39 -3.00 -1.80
CA VAL A 392 7.98 -2.88 -1.39
C VAL A 392 7.87 -2.80 0.12
N TRP A 393 7.33 -1.69 0.63
CA TRP A 393 7.15 -1.43 2.06
C TRP A 393 5.69 -1.23 2.42
N ASN A 394 5.01 -2.34 2.72
CA ASN A 394 3.61 -2.34 3.15
C ASN A 394 3.49 -1.82 4.58
N GLN A 395 2.72 -0.74 4.75
CA GLN A 395 2.42 -0.17 6.06
C GLN A 395 0.90 -0.08 6.27
N PRO A 396 0.37 -0.45 7.46
CA PRO A 396 -1.04 -0.29 7.75
C PRO A 396 -1.33 1.18 8.08
N VAL A 397 -2.24 1.77 7.30
CA VAL A 397 -2.58 3.19 7.43
C VAL A 397 -3.41 3.42 8.70
N ARG A 398 -3.10 4.52 9.39
CA ARG A 398 -3.79 4.95 10.62
C ARG A 398 -4.71 6.15 10.37
N GLY A 399 -4.31 7.09 9.51
CA GLY A 399 -5.09 8.31 9.28
C GLY A 399 -4.70 9.05 8.00
N PHE A 400 -5.59 9.98 7.63
CA PHE A 400 -5.43 10.90 6.51
C PHE A 400 -5.96 12.27 6.91
N LYS A 401 -5.22 13.33 6.60
CA LYS A 401 -5.66 14.72 6.84
C LYS A 401 -5.27 15.63 5.68
N VAL A 402 -6.20 16.47 5.25
CA VAL A 402 -5.97 17.56 4.30
C VAL A 402 -5.63 18.83 5.07
N TYR A 403 -4.56 19.51 4.66
CA TYR A 403 -4.05 20.73 5.29
C TYR A 403 -4.30 21.97 4.45
N GLU A 404 -4.22 21.84 3.13
CA GLU A 404 -4.47 22.94 2.21
C GLU A 404 -5.32 22.45 1.05
N GLN A 405 -6.30 23.27 0.66
CA GLN A 405 -6.96 23.18 -0.63
C GLN A 405 -7.02 24.59 -1.24
N THR A 406 -6.45 24.74 -2.42
CA THR A 406 -6.32 26.03 -3.12
C THR A 406 -6.85 25.90 -4.53
N GLU A 407 -8.01 26.50 -4.78
CA GLU A 407 -8.70 26.51 -6.07
C GLU A 407 -7.99 27.43 -7.07
N MET A 408 -7.89 27.00 -8.33
CA MET A 408 -7.27 27.72 -9.43
C MET A 408 -8.03 27.47 -10.74
N THR A 409 -7.92 28.42 -11.68
CA THR A 409 -8.29 28.11 -13.07
C THR A 409 -7.25 27.19 -13.73
N LEU A 410 -7.61 26.61 -14.88
CA LEU A 410 -6.70 25.80 -15.68
C LEU A 410 -5.48 26.60 -16.12
N GLU A 411 -5.68 27.85 -16.55
CA GLU A 411 -4.61 28.75 -17.02
C GLU A 411 -3.67 29.13 -15.87
N GLU A 412 -4.22 29.45 -14.69
CA GLU A 412 -3.42 29.75 -13.50
C GLU A 412 -2.55 28.55 -13.09
N GLY A 413 -3.12 27.35 -13.04
CA GLY A 413 -2.38 26.13 -12.71
C GLY A 413 -1.33 25.79 -13.76
N ALA A 414 -1.68 25.87 -15.05
CA ALA A 414 -0.75 25.64 -16.16
C ALA A 414 0.48 26.57 -16.10
N GLN A 415 0.25 27.86 -15.89
CA GLN A 415 1.33 28.84 -15.79
C GLN A 415 2.15 28.66 -14.52
N THR A 416 1.50 28.40 -13.37
CA THR A 416 2.16 28.30 -12.06
C THR A 416 3.08 27.08 -11.97
N PHE A 417 2.54 25.91 -12.29
CA PHE A 417 3.22 24.64 -12.05
C PHE A 417 4.06 24.18 -13.23
N TYR A 418 3.71 24.59 -14.45
CA TYR A 418 4.33 24.07 -15.68
C TYR A 418 4.87 25.17 -16.61
N GLY A 419 4.58 26.45 -16.37
CA GLY A 419 4.99 27.52 -17.28
C GLY A 419 4.36 27.42 -18.66
N LEU A 420 3.12 26.92 -18.74
CA LEU A 420 2.38 26.71 -19.98
C LEU A 420 1.16 27.64 -20.10
N GLU A 421 0.80 28.00 -21.33
CA GLU A 421 -0.38 28.84 -21.61
C GLU A 421 -1.71 28.10 -21.33
N ALA A 422 -1.71 26.76 -21.44
CA ALA A 422 -2.89 25.92 -21.27
C ALA A 422 -2.55 24.64 -20.51
N TYR A 423 -3.49 24.16 -19.69
CA TYR A 423 -3.33 22.93 -18.90
C TYR A 423 -3.38 21.69 -19.82
N PRO A 424 -2.31 20.88 -19.91
CA PRO A 424 -2.22 19.83 -20.93
C PRO A 424 -2.71 18.45 -20.46
N TRP A 425 -2.95 18.27 -19.17
CA TRP A 425 -3.00 16.92 -18.57
C TRP A 425 -4.37 16.26 -18.67
N ASN A 426 -5.46 17.03 -18.72
CA ASN A 426 -6.80 16.49 -18.88
C ASN A 426 -7.72 17.49 -19.59
N ALA A 427 -8.14 17.14 -20.82
CA ALA A 427 -9.01 18.00 -21.63
C ALA A 427 -10.43 18.13 -21.06
N ALA A 428 -10.86 17.22 -20.18
CA ALA A 428 -12.17 17.26 -19.54
C ALA A 428 -12.20 18.20 -18.31
N ALA A 429 -11.04 18.55 -17.74
CA ALA A 429 -10.94 19.42 -16.58
C ALA A 429 -11.56 20.81 -16.84
N LYS A 430 -12.10 21.40 -15.78
CA LYS A 430 -12.76 22.72 -15.77
C LYS A 430 -12.13 23.66 -14.78
N SER A 431 -11.65 23.13 -13.66
CA SER A 431 -10.86 23.83 -12.66
C SER A 431 -9.85 22.90 -12.01
N LEU A 432 -8.93 23.48 -11.25
CA LEU A 432 -7.91 22.76 -10.49
C LEU A 432 -8.02 23.10 -9.02
N VAL A 433 -7.66 22.14 -8.17
CA VAL A 433 -7.44 22.39 -6.74
C VAL A 433 -6.09 21.82 -6.36
N TYR A 434 -5.16 22.70 -5.96
CA TYR A 434 -3.94 22.27 -5.29
C TYR A 434 -4.27 21.74 -3.90
N VAL A 435 -3.73 20.58 -3.55
CA VAL A 435 -3.94 19.93 -2.27
C VAL A 435 -2.61 19.60 -1.62
N LYS A 436 -2.49 19.97 -0.33
CA LYS A 436 -1.49 19.43 0.59
C LYS A 436 -2.21 18.53 1.58
N SER A 437 -1.84 17.26 1.63
CA SER A 437 -2.41 16.30 2.57
C SER A 437 -1.32 15.45 3.23
N ARG A 438 -1.63 14.83 4.37
CA ARG A 438 -0.75 13.87 5.05
C ARG A 438 -1.42 12.53 5.17
N LEU A 439 -0.74 11.47 4.77
CA LEU A 439 -1.07 10.09 5.13
C LEU A 439 -0.22 9.69 6.34
N SER A 440 -0.84 9.07 7.33
CA SER A 440 -0.15 8.59 8.52
C SER A 440 -0.31 7.09 8.65
N TRP A 441 0.78 6.37 8.89
CA TRP A 441 0.83 4.91 9.01
C TRP A 441 1.64 4.47 10.23
N ILE A 442 1.54 3.19 10.55
CA ILE A 442 2.34 2.58 11.61
C ILE A 442 3.62 2.02 11.02
N TYR A 443 4.77 2.25 11.66
CA TYR A 443 6.06 1.67 11.27
C TYR A 443 6.53 0.58 12.25
N GLU A 444 7.61 -0.10 11.87
CA GLU A 444 8.08 -1.31 12.52
C GLU A 444 8.75 -1.10 13.88
N THR A 445 8.54 -2.06 14.78
CA THR A 445 9.22 -2.06 16.10
C THR A 445 9.28 -3.46 16.70
N TYR A 446 10.33 -3.70 17.48
CA TYR A 446 10.46 -4.87 18.36
C TYR A 446 9.98 -4.63 19.80
N THR A 447 9.30 -3.49 20.05
CA THR A 447 8.78 -3.15 21.37
C THR A 447 7.63 -4.08 21.78
N ASP A 448 7.80 -4.77 22.89
CA ASP A 448 6.81 -5.70 23.45
C ASP A 448 5.68 -4.97 24.20
N GLY A 449 4.53 -5.65 24.34
CA GLY A 449 3.33 -5.14 25.02
C GLY A 449 2.19 -4.71 24.08
N GLY A 450 1.06 -4.36 24.69
CA GLY A 450 -0.11 -3.79 24.00
C GLY A 450 0.03 -2.28 23.79
N LEU A 451 0.70 -1.89 22.70
CA LEU A 451 1.11 -0.52 22.38
C LEU A 451 -0.08 0.40 22.07
N VAL A 452 -1.14 -0.13 21.47
CA VAL A 452 -2.37 0.60 21.17
C VAL A 452 -3.09 0.94 22.48
N SER A 453 -3.32 -0.05 23.34
CA SER A 453 -4.02 0.17 24.61
C SER A 453 -3.25 1.01 25.63
N SER A 454 -1.93 1.11 25.49
CA SER A 454 -1.08 1.95 26.35
C SER A 454 -0.91 3.38 25.83
N GLY A 455 -1.43 3.69 24.63
CA GLY A 455 -1.17 4.96 23.94
C GLY A 455 0.26 5.09 23.39
N GLN A 456 1.10 4.06 23.51
CA GLN A 456 2.46 4.08 22.98
C GLN A 456 2.52 3.93 21.46
N ILE A 457 1.42 3.54 20.82
CA ILE A 457 1.31 3.43 19.36
C ILE A 457 1.63 4.74 18.64
N ASP A 458 1.40 5.90 19.29
CA ASP A 458 1.73 7.22 18.74
C ASP A 458 3.24 7.37 18.48
N LYS A 459 4.09 6.71 19.28
CA LYS A 459 5.55 6.69 19.06
C LYS A 459 5.96 5.94 17.80
N PHE A 460 5.08 5.05 17.34
CA PHE A 460 5.28 4.20 16.17
C PHE A 460 4.41 4.62 14.99
N THR A 461 3.82 5.81 15.07
CA THR A 461 3.08 6.42 13.96
C THR A 461 3.97 7.45 13.31
N THR A 462 4.04 7.39 12.00
CA THR A 462 4.74 8.36 11.16
C THR A 462 3.83 8.70 9.97
N GLY A 463 4.31 9.52 9.06
CA GLY A 463 3.56 9.88 7.88
C GLY A 463 4.34 10.80 6.95
N GLN A 464 3.73 11.07 5.80
CA GLN A 464 4.32 11.91 4.77
C GLN A 464 3.29 12.87 4.20
N TYR A 465 3.77 14.08 3.88
CA TYR A 465 2.97 15.04 3.13
C TYR A 465 3.05 14.71 1.65
N TYR A 466 1.88 14.73 1.01
CA TYR A 466 1.74 14.62 -0.43
C TYR A 466 1.11 15.87 -1.01
N TYR A 467 1.63 16.25 -2.19
CA TYR A 467 1.25 17.47 -2.90
C TYR A 467 0.78 17.13 -4.31
N TYR A 468 -0.40 17.60 -4.69
CA TYR A 468 -1.00 17.25 -5.97
C TYR A 468 -2.02 18.29 -6.40
N LEU A 469 -2.30 18.30 -7.70
CA LEU A 469 -3.43 19.00 -8.30
C LEU A 469 -4.57 17.99 -8.48
N LEU A 470 -5.76 18.34 -8.02
CA LEU A 470 -6.99 17.65 -8.39
C LEU A 470 -7.65 18.39 -9.56
N GLU A 471 -8.09 17.63 -10.54
CA GLU A 471 -8.82 18.10 -11.73
C GLU A 471 -10.31 17.90 -11.49
N LEU A 472 -11.07 19.00 -11.57
CA LEU A 472 -12.51 19.00 -11.30
C LEU A 472 -13.30 19.27 -12.58
N ASP A 473 -14.50 18.69 -12.66
CA ASP A 473 -15.49 19.02 -13.68
C ASP A 473 -16.40 20.21 -13.26
N ASP A 474 -17.39 20.54 -14.09
CA ASP A 474 -18.32 21.65 -13.83
C ASP A 474 -19.20 21.43 -12.58
N ALA A 475 -19.36 20.18 -12.11
CA ALA A 475 -20.12 19.84 -10.91
C ALA A 475 -19.25 19.85 -9.64
N GLY A 476 -17.93 20.00 -9.77
CA GLY A 476 -16.97 19.87 -8.68
C GLY A 476 -16.63 18.41 -8.34
N GLU A 477 -16.90 17.49 -9.25
CA GLU A 477 -16.50 16.09 -9.15
C GLU A 477 -15.04 15.93 -9.54
N ILE A 478 -14.29 15.14 -8.77
CA ILE A 478 -12.89 14.84 -9.05
C ILE A 478 -12.81 13.86 -10.23
N ILE A 479 -12.14 14.25 -11.31
CA ILE A 479 -12.03 13.46 -12.54
C ILE A 479 -10.60 13.07 -12.92
N GLY A 480 -9.60 13.54 -12.17
CA GLY A 480 -8.19 13.23 -12.39
C GLY A 480 -7.29 14.08 -11.50
N GLY A 481 -5.98 13.95 -11.67
CA GLY A 481 -5.01 14.73 -10.92
C GLY A 481 -3.58 14.47 -11.32
N GLU A 482 -2.69 15.34 -10.87
CA GLU A 482 -1.25 15.30 -11.13
C GLU A 482 -0.46 15.46 -9.83
N TRP A 483 0.57 14.63 -9.64
CA TRP A 483 1.53 14.83 -8.57
C TRP A 483 2.36 16.08 -8.87
N VAL A 484 2.78 16.76 -7.80
CA VAL A 484 3.69 17.91 -7.92
C VAL A 484 4.72 17.88 -6.80
N TYR A 485 5.79 18.61 -7.02
CA TYR A 485 6.95 18.69 -6.14
C TYR A 485 7.62 17.32 -5.93
N GLY A 486 8.26 17.10 -4.78
CA GLY A 486 8.85 15.80 -4.44
C GLY A 486 7.85 14.64 -4.38
N SER A 487 6.53 14.91 -4.42
CA SER A 487 5.53 13.84 -4.54
C SER A 487 5.41 13.26 -5.93
N ASP A 488 6.11 13.78 -6.95
CA ASP A 488 6.20 13.12 -8.26
C ASP A 488 7.15 11.91 -8.20
N ASP A 489 8.25 12.02 -7.43
CA ASP A 489 9.21 10.93 -7.18
C ASP A 489 8.85 10.08 -5.94
N ASP A 490 8.02 10.59 -5.03
CA ASP A 490 7.78 9.97 -3.72
C ASP A 490 6.30 10.01 -3.34
N HIS A 491 5.56 9.06 -3.92
CA HIS A 491 4.15 8.80 -3.68
C HIS A 491 3.90 7.29 -3.52
N PRO A 492 2.75 6.87 -2.96
CA PRO A 492 2.41 5.45 -2.89
C PRO A 492 2.28 4.81 -4.27
N ASP A 493 2.87 3.63 -4.47
CA ASP A 493 2.69 2.81 -5.68
C ASP A 493 1.28 2.23 -5.75
N PHE A 494 0.81 1.64 -4.65
CA PHE A 494 -0.48 0.95 -4.60
C PHE A 494 -1.12 0.99 -3.21
N LEU A 495 -2.44 0.78 -3.20
CA LEU A 495 -3.24 0.59 -1.99
C LEU A 495 -3.93 -0.77 -2.05
N TRP A 496 -4.14 -1.39 -0.89
CA TRP A 496 -4.94 -2.61 -0.83
C TRP A 496 -5.58 -2.86 0.54
N LEU A 497 -6.67 -3.62 0.53
CA LEU A 497 -7.42 -3.98 1.73
C LEU A 497 -7.48 -5.49 1.90
N PRO A 498 -7.24 -6.04 3.11
CA PRO A 498 -7.59 -7.42 3.40
C PRO A 498 -9.11 -7.53 3.58
N LYS A 499 -9.77 -8.44 2.85
CA LYS A 499 -11.23 -8.60 2.89
C LYS A 499 -11.73 -9.18 4.21
N ALA A 500 -10.97 -10.10 4.81
CA ALA A 500 -11.32 -10.80 6.05
C ALA A 500 -10.11 -11.48 6.67
N LYS A 501 -10.26 -11.95 7.91
CA LYS A 501 -9.30 -12.83 8.57
C LYS A 501 -9.15 -14.16 7.81
N PRO A 502 -8.01 -14.87 7.96
CA PRO A 502 -7.88 -16.24 7.52
C PRO A 502 -9.02 -17.16 7.99
N ALA A 503 -9.29 -18.23 7.24
CA ALA A 503 -10.22 -19.26 7.70
C ALA A 503 -9.74 -19.87 9.03
N ALA A 504 -10.65 -20.06 9.99
CA ALA A 504 -10.32 -20.42 11.36
C ALA A 504 -9.48 -21.72 11.49
N ASN A 505 -9.66 -22.67 10.57
CA ASN A 505 -8.98 -23.96 10.54
C ASN A 505 -7.72 -23.97 9.65
N THR A 506 -7.26 -22.83 9.15
CA THR A 506 -6.05 -22.73 8.34
C THR A 506 -4.84 -23.26 9.11
N VAL A 507 -4.07 -24.12 8.44
CA VAL A 507 -2.72 -24.51 8.86
C VAL A 507 -1.79 -24.17 7.72
N THR A 508 -0.80 -23.32 7.98
CA THR A 508 0.15 -22.88 6.96
C THR A 508 1.08 -24.02 6.53
N SER A 509 1.78 -23.84 5.42
CA SER A 509 2.74 -24.84 4.92
C SER A 509 3.94 -25.10 5.86
N VAL A 510 4.21 -24.19 6.80
CA VAL A 510 5.23 -24.38 7.85
C VAL A 510 4.68 -25.13 9.07
N GLY A 511 3.39 -25.48 9.08
CA GLY A 511 2.73 -26.19 10.17
C GLY A 511 2.22 -25.30 11.30
N LEU A 512 2.05 -24.00 11.05
CA LEU A 512 1.50 -23.04 12.03
C LEU A 512 -0.03 -23.02 11.91
N SER A 513 -0.73 -23.38 12.99
CA SER A 513 -2.20 -23.39 13.00
C SER A 513 -2.77 -22.04 13.42
N TYR A 514 -3.65 -21.48 12.59
CA TYR A 514 -4.33 -20.24 12.95
C TYR A 514 -5.28 -20.42 14.14
N ALA A 515 -5.87 -21.60 14.32
CA ALA A 515 -6.71 -21.90 15.49
C ALA A 515 -5.92 -21.78 16.80
N ASP A 516 -4.71 -22.33 16.85
CA ASP A 516 -3.81 -22.25 18.01
C ASP A 516 -3.42 -20.80 18.30
N VAL A 517 -3.01 -20.07 17.25
CA VAL A 517 -2.60 -18.66 17.36
C VAL A 517 -3.77 -17.78 17.81
N SER A 518 -4.95 -17.97 17.22
CA SER A 518 -6.19 -17.27 17.60
C SER A 518 -6.56 -17.48 19.07
N MET A 519 -6.38 -18.70 19.59
CA MET A 519 -6.61 -19.01 21.00
C MET A 519 -5.68 -18.19 21.91
N LEU A 520 -4.39 -18.12 21.57
CA LEU A 520 -3.41 -17.33 22.33
C LEU A 520 -3.67 -15.83 22.23
N LEU A 521 -3.98 -15.32 21.03
CA LEU A 521 -4.35 -13.91 20.81
C LEU A 521 -5.54 -13.50 21.66
N LYS A 522 -6.61 -14.31 21.66
CA LYS A 522 -7.81 -14.05 22.46
C LYS A 522 -7.49 -13.96 23.95
N LYS A 523 -6.66 -14.88 24.47
CA LYS A 523 -6.21 -14.84 25.86
C LYS A 523 -5.37 -13.60 26.16
N SER A 524 -4.46 -13.23 25.27
CA SER A 524 -3.57 -12.10 25.43
C SER A 524 -4.30 -10.76 25.42
N ALA A 525 -5.24 -10.59 24.49
CA ALA A 525 -6.06 -9.39 24.40
C ALA A 525 -7.00 -9.22 25.60
N ALA A 526 -7.47 -10.34 26.19
CA ALA A 526 -8.27 -10.36 27.41
C ALA A 526 -7.43 -10.33 28.70
N CYS A 527 -6.09 -10.37 28.61
CA CYS A 527 -5.17 -10.51 29.74
C CYS A 527 -5.54 -11.67 30.69
N THR A 528 -5.92 -12.81 30.12
CA THR A 528 -6.25 -14.03 30.86
C THR A 528 -5.15 -15.08 30.71
N ALA A 529 -4.87 -15.81 31.79
CA ALA A 529 -3.81 -16.81 31.87
C ALA A 529 -3.96 -17.99 30.89
#